data_AF-A0A553NYD8-F1
#
_entry.id   AF-A0A553NYD8-F1
#
_cell.length_a   1.000
_cell.length_b   1.000
_cell.length_c   1.000
_cell.angle_alpha   90.00
_cell.angle_beta   90.00
_cell.angle_gamma   90.00
#
_symmetry.space_group_name_H-M   'P 1'
#
loop_
_entity.id
_entity.type
_entity.pdbx_description
1 polymer ?
#
loop_
_entity_poly.entity_id
_entity_poly.type
_entity_poly.pdbx_seq_one_letter_code
_entity_poly.pdbx_strand_id
1 'polypeptide(L)'
;MVPFRGRRTPPDDSCSSMISRGVFIAWAILICQVHFCYGHARLMDPPSRASMWRVGFDNPADFSDNEGFCGGFRHQHGSMEGKCGICGDPWDGPRDHEAPDGVFANGLITRTYQPGDDINVEVDVTANHKGHFVFKLCANNNLFSDPNQDCFDETVLEVLPHMEPQFNVTTDNTGTYALKLRLPANVTCKQCILQWTYTCGNNWGVCPDGTGALGCGPQEMFRACSDIAIEGTPVDNDNSISDEKEVSTSSPYKTTPRPLKWVGVKLPKSELLASKKRPRKRKRKNRKNRKRKKKNRSKKRKHRRKKGRRGRGRRRKSKSQHHPRRRKHG
;
A
#
# COMPACT_ATOMS: atom_id res chain seq x y z
N MET A 1 17.95 -86.86 -30.54
CA MET A 1 17.08 -85.95 -29.77
C MET A 1 17.95 -84.97 -29.01
N VAL A 2 17.92 -83.69 -29.39
CA VAL A 2 18.64 -82.58 -28.72
C VAL A 2 17.58 -81.50 -28.43
N PRO A 3 17.49 -80.93 -27.22
CA PRO A 3 16.42 -80.00 -26.91
C PRO A 3 16.77 -78.57 -27.36
N PHE A 4 15.80 -77.92 -28.00
CA PHE A 4 15.79 -76.50 -28.35
C PHE A 4 15.76 -75.64 -27.09
N ARG A 5 16.79 -74.80 -26.86
CA ARG A 5 16.73 -73.68 -25.90
C ARG A 5 16.26 -72.41 -26.62
N GLY A 6 15.02 -72.01 -26.37
CA GLY A 6 14.48 -70.72 -26.81
C GLY A 6 15.15 -69.56 -26.05
N ARG A 7 15.70 -68.57 -26.78
CA ARG A 7 16.10 -67.28 -26.22
C ARG A 7 14.84 -66.45 -25.95
N ARG A 8 14.66 -66.00 -24.70
CA ARG A 8 13.69 -64.95 -24.35
C ARG A 8 14.36 -63.61 -24.56
N THR A 9 13.76 -62.73 -25.35
CA THR A 9 14.12 -61.31 -25.41
C THR A 9 13.57 -60.59 -24.17
N PRO A 10 14.30 -59.63 -23.58
CA PRO A 10 13.81 -58.85 -22.45
C PRO A 10 12.66 -57.91 -22.89
N PRO A 11 11.76 -57.52 -21.98
CA PRO A 11 10.69 -56.59 -22.29
C PRO A 11 11.24 -55.16 -22.49
N ASP A 12 10.67 -54.44 -23.46
CA ASP A 12 10.99 -53.04 -23.77
C ASP A 12 10.52 -52.10 -22.65
N ASP A 13 11.44 -51.73 -21.74
CA ASP A 13 11.22 -50.77 -20.65
C ASP A 13 11.17 -49.29 -21.08
N SER A 14 11.20 -49.02 -22.39
CA SER A 14 11.31 -47.66 -22.94
C SER A 14 10.06 -46.79 -22.68
N CYS A 15 8.87 -47.38 -22.63
CA CYS A 15 7.61 -46.62 -22.53
C CYS A 15 7.36 -46.02 -21.12
N SER A 16 7.71 -46.75 -20.05
CA SER A 16 7.51 -46.28 -18.67
C SER A 16 8.42 -45.10 -18.31
N SER A 17 9.62 -45.03 -18.90
CA SER A 17 10.57 -43.92 -18.71
C SER A 17 10.06 -42.60 -19.30
N MET A 18 9.44 -42.64 -20.48
CA MET A 18 8.95 -41.43 -21.16
C MET A 18 7.73 -40.80 -20.47
N ILE A 19 6.83 -41.63 -19.92
CA ILE A 19 5.64 -41.15 -19.18
C ILE A 19 6.06 -40.47 -17.88
N SER A 20 7.04 -41.03 -17.17
CA SER A 20 7.58 -40.43 -15.93
C SER A 20 8.20 -39.05 -16.18
N ARG A 21 9.05 -38.93 -17.22
CA ARG A 21 9.70 -37.65 -17.58
C ARG A 21 8.71 -36.58 -18.02
N GLY A 22 7.67 -36.93 -18.77
CA GLY A 22 6.61 -36.00 -19.17
C GLY A 22 5.77 -35.47 -17.99
N VAL A 23 5.51 -36.32 -17.00
CA VAL A 23 4.81 -35.92 -15.76
C VAL A 23 5.69 -35.00 -14.93
N PHE A 24 6.99 -35.27 -14.78
CA PHE A 24 7.93 -34.39 -14.07
C PHE A 24 8.05 -33.01 -14.73
N ILE A 25 8.12 -32.93 -16.06
CA ILE A 25 8.17 -31.66 -16.80
C ILE A 25 6.84 -30.90 -16.62
N ALA A 26 5.69 -31.58 -16.69
CA ALA A 26 4.39 -30.95 -16.46
C ALA A 26 4.23 -30.44 -15.01
N TRP A 27 4.76 -31.17 -14.02
CA TRP A 27 4.80 -30.73 -12.62
C TRP A 27 5.78 -29.56 -12.40
N ALA A 28 6.94 -29.56 -13.05
CA ALA A 28 7.89 -28.44 -13.02
C ALA A 28 7.31 -27.18 -13.66
N ILE A 29 6.61 -27.29 -14.79
CA ILE A 29 5.90 -26.18 -15.45
C ILE A 29 4.71 -25.68 -14.60
N LEU A 30 4.04 -26.57 -13.87
CA LEU A 30 2.97 -26.21 -12.93
C LEU A 30 3.51 -25.52 -11.67
N ILE A 31 4.72 -25.86 -11.20
CA ILE A 31 5.43 -25.18 -10.11
C ILE A 31 6.04 -23.84 -10.59
N CYS A 32 6.43 -23.74 -11.86
CA CYS A 32 6.81 -22.50 -12.55
C CYS A 32 5.61 -21.64 -12.98
N GLN A 33 4.39 -21.92 -12.51
CA GLN A 33 3.31 -20.93 -12.51
C GLN A 33 3.67 -19.85 -11.48
N VAL A 34 4.59 -18.99 -11.92
CA VAL A 34 4.94 -17.66 -11.45
C VAL A 34 4.07 -17.22 -10.29
N HIS A 35 4.63 -17.23 -9.09
CA HIS A 35 4.11 -16.43 -8.00
C HIS A 35 4.20 -14.96 -8.43
N PHE A 36 3.17 -14.47 -9.14
CA PHE A 36 2.86 -13.05 -9.19
C PHE A 36 2.37 -12.69 -7.80
N CYS A 37 3.30 -12.63 -6.85
CA CYS A 37 3.05 -11.92 -5.62
C CYS A 37 2.91 -10.46 -6.06
N TYR A 38 1.73 -9.88 -5.94
CA TYR A 38 1.54 -8.44 -6.09
C TYR A 38 2.01 -7.78 -4.80
N GLY A 39 2.78 -6.70 -4.93
CA GLY A 39 3.17 -5.89 -3.80
C GLY A 39 1.93 -5.25 -3.23
N HIS A 40 1.95 -4.90 -1.96
CA HIS A 40 0.83 -4.18 -1.40
C HIS A 40 1.34 -3.32 -0.26
N ALA A 41 1.19 -2.01 -0.39
CA ALA A 41 1.62 -1.08 0.63
C ALA A 41 0.76 0.19 0.59
N ARG A 42 0.67 0.87 1.73
CA ARG A 42 -0.10 2.10 1.90
C ARG A 42 0.62 3.09 2.81
N LEU A 43 0.43 4.38 2.55
CA LEU A 43 0.87 5.45 3.42
C LEU A 43 -0.18 5.68 4.53
N MET A 44 0.24 5.52 5.78
CA MET A 44 -0.62 5.54 6.97
C MET A 44 -0.45 6.80 7.82
N ASP A 45 0.72 7.42 7.82
CA ASP A 45 0.97 8.71 8.49
C ASP A 45 1.94 9.57 7.66
N PRO A 46 1.61 10.83 7.33
CA PRO A 46 0.24 11.36 7.30
C PRO A 46 -0.66 10.44 6.47
N PRO A 47 -1.88 10.09 6.92
CA PRO A 47 -2.72 9.13 6.23
C PRO A 47 -3.04 9.60 4.82
N SER A 48 -2.80 8.75 3.82
CA SER A 48 -3.17 9.09 2.45
C SER A 48 -4.67 9.21 2.28
N ARG A 49 -5.12 9.88 1.20
CA ARG A 49 -6.52 9.96 0.77
C ARG A 49 -7.24 8.59 0.84
N ALA A 50 -6.57 7.53 0.38
CA ALA A 50 -7.05 6.16 0.44
C ALA A 50 -7.16 5.59 1.87
N SER A 51 -6.22 5.95 2.76
CA SER A 51 -6.08 5.40 4.11
C SER A 51 -6.82 6.19 5.20
N MET A 52 -7.28 7.41 4.92
CA MET A 52 -7.87 8.34 5.91
C MET A 52 -8.96 7.68 6.79
N TRP A 53 -9.82 6.86 6.19
CA TRP A 53 -10.92 6.18 6.88
C TRP A 53 -10.45 5.20 7.97
N ARG A 54 -9.23 4.66 7.85
CA ARG A 54 -8.67 3.73 8.84
C ARG A 54 -8.39 4.41 10.17
N VAL A 55 -8.08 5.70 10.14
CA VAL A 55 -7.67 6.49 11.30
C VAL A 55 -8.72 7.53 11.72
N GLY A 56 -9.95 7.40 11.20
CA GLY A 56 -11.14 8.06 11.76
C GLY A 56 -11.53 9.38 11.10
N PHE A 57 -10.93 9.75 9.97
CA PHE A 57 -11.42 10.86 9.16
C PHE A 57 -12.75 10.50 8.49
N ASP A 58 -13.59 11.52 8.27
CA ASP A 58 -14.84 11.40 7.51
C ASP A 58 -14.54 11.40 6.00
N ASN A 59 -13.84 10.36 5.54
CA ASN A 59 -13.55 10.10 4.13
C ASN A 59 -14.18 8.75 3.74
N PRO A 60 -14.64 8.53 2.49
CA PRO A 60 -15.11 7.23 2.05
C PRO A 60 -14.06 6.13 2.28
N ALA A 61 -14.52 4.94 2.64
CA ALA A 61 -13.62 3.82 2.94
C ALA A 61 -13.13 3.14 1.66
N ASP A 62 -11.83 3.24 1.37
CA ASP A 62 -11.16 2.39 0.41
C ASP A 62 -10.60 1.13 1.10
N PHE A 63 -11.22 -0.02 0.83
CA PHE A 63 -10.74 -1.29 1.40
C PHE A 63 -9.51 -1.86 0.68
N SER A 64 -9.18 -1.31 -0.49
CA SER A 64 -8.03 -1.61 -1.35
C SER A 64 -6.98 -0.50 -1.28
N ASP A 65 -6.95 0.28 -0.19
CA ASP A 65 -6.02 1.41 0.00
C ASP A 65 -4.52 1.08 -0.03
N ASN A 66 -4.18 -0.21 -0.07
CA ASN A 66 -2.83 -0.74 -0.29
C ASN A 66 -2.55 -1.20 -1.73
N GLU A 67 -3.46 -0.90 -2.67
CA GLU A 67 -3.43 -1.27 -4.09
C GLU A 67 -3.33 -0.02 -5.00
N GLY A 68 -2.73 1.07 -4.52
CA GLY A 68 -2.40 2.27 -5.33
C GLY A 68 -1.31 2.02 -6.37
N PHE A 69 -1.46 0.96 -7.17
CA PHE A 69 -0.42 0.30 -7.96
C PHE A 69 -0.43 0.65 -9.47
N CYS A 70 -0.92 1.83 -9.83
CA CYS A 70 -0.94 2.32 -11.21
C CYS A 70 -1.74 1.44 -12.20
N GLY A 71 -2.74 0.69 -11.71
CA GLY A 71 -3.47 -0.32 -12.48
C GLY A 71 -2.76 -1.66 -12.65
N GLY A 72 -1.62 -1.85 -11.99
CA GLY A 72 -0.82 -3.06 -11.97
C GLY A 72 0.31 -3.06 -13.00
N PHE A 73 1.39 -3.78 -12.68
CA PHE A 73 2.65 -3.77 -13.44
C PHE A 73 2.50 -3.89 -14.97
N ARG A 74 1.72 -4.88 -15.43
CA ARG A 74 1.54 -5.15 -16.86
C ARG A 74 0.79 -4.03 -17.58
N HIS A 75 -0.16 -3.41 -16.90
CA HIS A 75 -0.94 -2.30 -17.45
C HIS A 75 -0.06 -1.06 -17.57
N GLN A 76 0.60 -0.69 -16.47
CA GLN A 76 1.50 0.45 -16.37
C GLN A 76 2.60 0.39 -17.44
N HIS A 77 3.40 -0.68 -17.46
CA HIS A 77 4.58 -0.75 -18.33
C HIS A 77 4.30 -1.30 -19.73
N GLY A 78 3.19 -2.00 -19.91
CA GLY A 78 2.82 -2.58 -21.20
C GLY A 78 2.00 -1.63 -22.07
N SER A 79 0.95 -1.03 -21.50
CA SER A 79 0.00 -0.19 -22.26
C SER A 79 0.19 1.30 -22.01
N MET A 80 0.67 1.68 -20.81
CA MET A 80 0.76 3.08 -20.38
C MET A 80 2.18 3.65 -20.43
N GLU A 81 3.15 2.93 -21.02
CA GLU A 81 4.54 3.40 -21.17
C GLU A 81 5.20 3.81 -19.83
N GLY A 82 4.83 3.12 -18.74
CA GLY A 82 5.32 3.42 -17.39
C GLY A 82 4.52 4.48 -16.64
N LYS A 83 3.55 5.15 -17.28
CA LYS A 83 2.78 6.25 -16.69
C LYS A 83 1.85 5.77 -15.57
N CYS A 84 1.69 6.63 -14.55
CA CYS A 84 0.89 6.38 -13.36
C CYS A 84 0.21 7.68 -12.92
N GLY A 85 -0.95 7.60 -12.26
CA GLY A 85 -1.52 8.76 -11.58
C GLY A 85 -0.58 9.34 -10.54
N ILE A 86 -0.73 10.62 -10.24
CA ILE A 86 0.04 11.27 -9.18
C ILE A 86 -0.31 10.68 -7.80
N CYS A 87 -1.45 10.03 -7.66
CA CYS A 87 -1.88 9.40 -6.40
C CYS A 87 -2.09 7.89 -6.48
N GLY A 88 -1.53 7.22 -7.51
CA GLY A 88 -1.49 5.76 -7.62
C GLY A 88 -2.59 5.12 -8.48
N ASP A 89 -3.50 5.93 -9.03
CA ASP A 89 -4.54 5.46 -9.95
C ASP A 89 -3.97 5.03 -11.32
N PRO A 90 -4.66 4.14 -12.06
CA PRO A 90 -4.30 3.79 -13.43
C PRO A 90 -4.27 5.03 -14.33
N TRP A 91 -3.28 5.13 -15.22
CA TRP A 91 -3.08 6.33 -16.06
C TRP A 91 -4.27 6.69 -16.96
N ASP A 92 -4.92 5.68 -17.53
CA ASP A 92 -6.08 5.78 -18.43
C ASP A 92 -7.42 5.48 -17.73
N GLY A 93 -7.42 5.43 -16.39
CA GLY A 93 -8.60 5.11 -15.59
C GLY A 93 -9.19 6.31 -14.86
N PRO A 94 -10.30 6.10 -14.11
CA PRO A 94 -10.77 7.07 -13.15
C PRO A 94 -9.67 7.45 -12.15
N ARG A 95 -9.57 8.75 -11.84
CA ARG A 95 -8.63 9.28 -10.84
C ARG A 95 -9.32 9.40 -9.49
N ASP A 96 -9.67 8.27 -8.90
CA ASP A 96 -10.46 8.23 -7.67
C ASP A 96 -9.75 8.91 -6.48
N HIS A 97 -8.42 9.04 -6.53
CA HIS A 97 -7.59 9.68 -5.51
C HIS A 97 -7.14 11.09 -5.86
N GLU A 98 -7.58 11.68 -6.97
CA GLU A 98 -7.14 13.00 -7.43
C GLU A 98 -8.32 13.98 -7.58
N ALA A 99 -8.13 15.22 -7.14
CA ALA A 99 -9.12 16.29 -7.29
C ALA A 99 -9.20 16.76 -8.75
N PRO A 100 -10.34 17.28 -9.24
CA PRO A 100 -11.57 17.61 -8.51
C PRO A 100 -12.54 16.43 -8.27
N ASP A 101 -12.49 15.40 -9.08
CA ASP A 101 -13.58 14.41 -9.19
C ASP A 101 -13.34 13.12 -8.39
N GLY A 102 -12.13 12.96 -7.82
CA GLY A 102 -11.74 11.78 -7.07
C GLY A 102 -12.56 11.63 -5.79
N VAL A 103 -13.22 10.48 -5.65
CA VAL A 103 -14.08 10.16 -4.50
C VAL A 103 -13.33 10.13 -3.15
N PHE A 104 -12.00 10.01 -3.18
CA PHE A 104 -11.15 10.05 -1.99
C PHE A 104 -10.43 11.39 -1.79
N ALA A 105 -10.46 12.29 -2.78
CA ALA A 105 -9.80 13.60 -2.77
C ALA A 105 -10.74 14.71 -2.23
N ASN A 106 -11.19 14.58 -0.99
CA ASN A 106 -12.22 15.45 -0.39
C ASN A 106 -11.67 16.71 0.32
N GLY A 107 -10.42 17.09 0.04
CA GLY A 107 -9.82 18.33 0.57
C GLY A 107 -9.58 18.35 2.08
N LEU A 108 -9.36 17.19 2.70
CA LEU A 108 -9.19 17.04 4.14
C LEU A 108 -7.70 17.11 4.53
N ILE A 109 -7.29 18.17 5.24
CA ILE A 109 -5.93 18.29 5.79
C ILE A 109 -5.73 17.28 6.93
N THR A 110 -4.75 16.39 6.77
CA THR A 110 -4.51 15.25 7.66
C THR A 110 -3.52 15.54 8.77
N ARG A 111 -2.59 16.47 8.53
CA ARG A 111 -1.57 16.93 9.47
C ARG A 111 -1.20 18.38 9.16
N THR A 112 -0.74 19.10 10.18
CA THR A 112 -0.18 20.44 10.06
C THR A 112 1.21 20.44 10.70
N TYR A 113 2.17 21.01 10.00
CA TYR A 113 3.58 21.08 10.39
C TYR A 113 4.09 22.52 10.28
N GLN A 114 5.30 22.76 10.78
CA GLN A 114 6.05 24.00 10.57
C GLN A 114 7.11 23.81 9.46
N PRO A 115 7.52 24.90 8.78
CA PRO A 115 8.64 24.84 7.85
C PRO A 115 9.90 24.29 8.53
N GLY A 116 10.60 23.38 7.85
CA GLY A 116 11.84 22.79 8.38
C GLY A 116 11.66 21.61 9.37
N ASP A 117 10.42 21.24 9.71
CA ASP A 117 10.14 20.15 10.65
C ASP A 117 10.72 18.80 10.18
N ASP A 118 11.23 18.02 11.15
CA ASP A 118 11.46 16.58 11.00
C ASP A 118 10.18 15.82 11.32
N ILE A 119 9.45 15.40 10.28
CA ILE A 119 8.15 14.75 10.42
C ILE A 119 8.29 13.23 10.46
N ASN A 120 7.47 12.56 11.29
CA ASN A 120 7.34 11.11 11.22
C ASN A 120 6.42 10.73 10.04
N VAL A 121 6.81 9.69 9.31
CA VAL A 121 5.95 9.04 8.32
C VAL A 121 5.88 7.54 8.56
N GLU A 122 4.70 6.96 8.32
CA GLU A 122 4.47 5.53 8.48
C GLU A 122 3.95 4.91 7.17
N VAL A 123 4.71 3.95 6.64
CA VAL A 123 4.32 3.15 5.47
C VAL A 123 4.04 1.72 5.92
N ASP A 124 2.81 1.24 5.72
CA ASP A 124 2.43 -0.14 6.03
C ASP A 124 2.59 -1.03 4.79
N VAL A 125 3.62 -1.88 4.80
CA VAL A 125 3.90 -2.84 3.74
C VAL A 125 3.26 -4.18 4.09
N THR A 126 2.16 -4.49 3.42
CA THR A 126 1.41 -5.74 3.63
C THR A 126 1.91 -6.91 2.78
N ALA A 127 2.60 -6.63 1.67
CA ALA A 127 3.38 -7.58 0.88
C ALA A 127 4.64 -6.87 0.37
N ASN A 128 5.81 -7.32 0.82
CA ASN A 128 7.10 -6.66 0.58
C ASN A 128 7.79 -7.24 -0.67
N HIS A 129 8.21 -6.34 -1.57
CA HIS A 129 8.90 -6.64 -2.82
C HIS A 129 10.26 -5.96 -2.97
N LYS A 130 10.88 -5.60 -1.85
CA LYS A 130 12.14 -4.85 -1.79
C LYS A 130 12.05 -3.54 -2.58
N GLY A 131 13.18 -2.93 -2.94
CA GLY A 131 13.20 -1.68 -3.71
C GLY A 131 13.36 -0.48 -2.79
N HIS A 132 12.60 0.59 -3.00
CA HIS A 132 12.79 1.84 -2.26
C HIS A 132 11.54 2.72 -2.18
N PHE A 133 11.45 3.51 -1.12
CA PHE A 133 10.47 4.59 -0.98
C PHE A 133 11.09 5.93 -1.36
N VAL A 134 10.34 6.75 -2.09
CA VAL A 134 10.63 8.16 -2.35
C VAL A 134 9.46 8.99 -1.87
N PHE A 135 9.76 10.13 -1.27
CA PHE A 135 8.78 11.09 -0.79
C PHE A 135 8.99 12.42 -1.49
N LYS A 136 7.92 13.00 -2.01
CA LYS A 136 7.93 14.29 -2.70
C LYS A 136 6.85 15.19 -2.13
N LEU A 137 7.05 16.49 -2.27
CA LEU A 137 6.13 17.50 -1.76
C LEU A 137 5.75 18.47 -2.88
N CYS A 138 4.46 18.81 -2.98
CA CYS A 138 4.01 19.93 -3.81
C CYS A 138 3.22 20.93 -2.96
N ALA A 139 3.57 22.22 -3.05
CA ALA A 139 2.87 23.32 -2.39
C ALA A 139 1.64 23.78 -3.21
N ASN A 140 0.62 22.91 -3.30
CA ASN A 140 -0.49 23.05 -4.24
C ASN A 140 -1.47 24.20 -3.94
N ASN A 141 -1.79 24.45 -2.67
CA ASN A 141 -2.68 25.53 -2.20
C ASN A 141 -4.08 25.58 -2.85
N ASN A 142 -4.55 24.45 -3.41
CA ASN A 142 -5.87 24.34 -4.04
C ASN A 142 -6.49 22.97 -3.76
N LEU A 143 -7.49 22.93 -2.85
CA LEU A 143 -8.16 21.68 -2.48
C LEU A 143 -9.01 21.06 -3.60
N PHE A 144 -9.30 21.82 -4.66
CA PHE A 144 -10.22 21.42 -5.73
C PHE A 144 -9.52 21.13 -7.06
N SER A 145 -8.19 21.21 -7.10
CA SER A 145 -7.41 20.85 -8.29
C SER A 145 -6.06 20.35 -7.83
N ASP A 146 -5.72 19.14 -8.25
CA ASP A 146 -4.38 18.64 -8.05
C ASP A 146 -3.41 19.16 -9.12
N PRO A 147 -2.11 19.20 -8.81
CA PRO A 147 -1.06 19.65 -9.71
C PRO A 147 -0.63 18.52 -10.66
N ASN A 148 0.22 18.86 -11.64
CA ASN A 148 0.93 17.86 -12.42
C ASN A 148 2.11 17.26 -11.63
N GLN A 149 2.65 16.15 -12.13
CA GLN A 149 3.81 15.48 -11.53
C GLN A 149 5.01 16.42 -11.34
N ASP A 150 5.21 17.37 -12.24
CA ASP A 150 6.32 18.32 -12.25
C ASP A 150 6.44 19.11 -10.92
N CYS A 151 5.31 19.45 -10.27
CA CYS A 151 5.33 20.15 -8.98
C CYS A 151 6.00 19.32 -7.88
N PHE A 152 5.79 17.99 -7.89
CA PHE A 152 6.41 17.09 -6.93
C PHE A 152 7.89 16.88 -7.24
N ASP A 153 8.25 16.89 -8.52
CA ASP A 153 9.61 16.62 -8.98
C ASP A 153 10.58 17.76 -8.60
N GLU A 154 10.06 18.96 -8.33
CA GLU A 154 10.83 20.09 -7.78
C GLU A 154 11.27 19.89 -6.32
N THR A 155 10.57 19.06 -5.54
CA THR A 155 10.85 18.89 -4.10
C THR A 155 10.82 17.43 -3.69
N VAL A 156 11.98 16.76 -3.76
CA VAL A 156 12.22 15.45 -3.16
C VAL A 156 12.63 15.63 -1.70
N LEU A 157 11.93 14.96 -0.78
CA LEU A 157 12.21 15.06 0.66
C LEU A 157 13.30 14.07 1.07
N GLU A 158 14.16 14.54 1.97
CA GLU A 158 15.27 13.75 2.50
C GLU A 158 14.82 12.89 3.69
N VAL A 159 15.26 11.63 3.70
CA VAL A 159 14.99 10.64 4.74
C VAL A 159 16.10 10.69 5.79
N LEU A 160 15.72 10.95 7.03
CA LEU A 160 16.63 10.95 8.18
C LEU A 160 16.95 9.53 8.65
N PRO A 161 18.10 9.33 9.34
CA PRO A 161 19.08 10.33 9.76
C PRO A 161 20.16 10.65 8.71
N HIS A 162 20.17 9.94 7.59
CA HIS A 162 21.25 10.02 6.60
C HIS A 162 21.03 11.10 5.53
N MET A 163 19.87 11.77 5.54
CA MET A 163 19.51 12.82 4.58
C MET A 163 19.53 12.30 3.13
N GLU A 164 19.01 11.10 2.93
CA GLU A 164 19.00 10.43 1.63
C GLU A 164 17.69 10.72 0.87
N PRO A 165 17.70 10.84 -0.46
CA PRO A 165 16.48 11.13 -1.23
C PRO A 165 15.49 9.94 -1.28
N GLN A 166 15.87 8.79 -0.73
CA GLN A 166 15.07 7.57 -0.71
C GLN A 166 15.38 6.69 0.50
N PHE A 167 14.43 5.82 0.84
CA PHE A 167 14.62 4.76 1.84
C PHE A 167 14.65 3.39 1.16
N ASN A 168 15.75 2.65 1.30
CA ASN A 168 15.90 1.33 0.70
C ASN A 168 15.21 0.23 1.53
N VAL A 169 14.28 -0.49 0.91
CA VAL A 169 13.61 -1.67 1.48
C VAL A 169 14.41 -2.90 1.06
N THR A 170 15.36 -3.31 1.91
CA THR A 170 16.30 -4.40 1.58
C THR A 170 15.90 -5.76 2.17
N THR A 171 15.09 -5.75 3.22
CA THR A 171 14.60 -6.96 3.90
C THR A 171 13.30 -7.43 3.28
N ASP A 172 12.93 -8.69 3.53
CA ASP A 172 11.64 -9.29 3.14
C ASP A 172 10.52 -9.05 4.17
N ASN A 173 10.76 -8.18 5.17
CA ASN A 173 9.85 -7.98 6.29
C ASN A 173 8.58 -7.22 5.87
N THR A 174 7.42 -7.68 6.32
CA THR A 174 6.17 -6.91 6.21
C THR A 174 5.91 -6.12 7.50
N GLY A 175 5.08 -5.09 7.41
CA GLY A 175 4.62 -4.28 8.53
C GLY A 175 4.89 -2.79 8.33
N THR A 176 4.81 -2.04 9.43
CA THR A 176 5.00 -0.60 9.42
C THR A 176 6.48 -0.23 9.39
N TYR A 177 6.86 0.52 8.37
CA TYR A 177 8.12 1.25 8.29
C TYR A 177 7.88 2.66 8.82
N ALA A 178 8.40 2.96 10.01
CA ALA A 178 8.38 4.28 10.60
C ALA A 178 9.68 5.02 10.23
N LEU A 179 9.56 6.10 9.48
CA LEU A 179 10.66 6.91 8.97
C LEU A 179 10.50 8.36 9.43
N LYS A 180 11.56 9.14 9.25
CA LYS A 180 11.52 10.59 9.43
C LYS A 180 11.91 11.29 8.13
N LEU A 181 11.20 12.36 7.78
CA LEU A 181 11.48 13.20 6.62
C LEU A 181 11.75 14.64 7.06
N ARG A 182 12.69 15.31 6.39
CA ARG A 182 12.92 16.75 6.56
C ARG A 182 11.99 17.53 5.63
N LEU A 183 11.14 18.40 6.17
CA LEU A 183 10.39 19.36 5.37
C LEU A 183 11.29 20.55 4.95
N PRO A 184 11.06 21.18 3.78
CA PRO A 184 11.83 22.36 3.39
C PRO A 184 11.58 23.53 4.35
N ALA A 185 12.65 24.23 4.72
CA ALA A 185 12.60 25.37 5.64
C ALA A 185 11.92 26.60 5.04
N ASN A 186 11.93 26.72 3.71
CA ASN A 186 11.41 27.85 2.95
C ASN A 186 10.03 27.60 2.32
N VAL A 187 9.37 26.48 2.60
CA VAL A 187 8.07 26.13 2.03
C VAL A 187 6.95 26.33 3.06
N THR A 188 5.88 27.00 2.63
CA THR A 188 4.61 27.09 3.37
C THR A 188 3.46 26.81 2.41
N CYS A 189 2.37 26.25 2.94
CA CYS A 189 1.19 25.89 2.14
C CYS A 189 -0.01 25.68 3.05
N LYS A 190 -1.17 26.23 2.64
CA LYS A 190 -2.47 25.91 3.25
C LYS A 190 -2.89 24.47 2.92
N GLN A 191 -2.45 23.99 1.76
CA GLN A 191 -2.50 22.59 1.41
C GLN A 191 -1.27 22.24 0.57
N CYS A 192 -0.43 21.39 1.11
CA CYS A 192 0.57 20.63 0.38
C CYS A 192 0.06 19.21 0.13
N ILE A 193 0.58 18.59 -0.91
CA ILE A 193 0.41 17.17 -1.17
C ILE A 193 1.74 16.48 -0.91
N LEU A 194 1.77 15.57 0.05
CA LEU A 194 2.87 14.63 0.24
C LEU A 194 2.61 13.41 -0.66
N GLN A 195 3.44 13.20 -1.68
CA GLN A 195 3.40 12.03 -2.54
C GLN A 195 4.45 11.02 -2.07
N TRP A 196 3.98 9.85 -1.64
CA TRP A 196 4.84 8.70 -1.42
C TRP A 196 4.80 7.78 -2.63
N THR A 197 5.96 7.35 -3.11
CA THR A 197 6.11 6.33 -4.14
C THR A 197 6.96 5.18 -3.61
N TYR A 198 6.48 3.95 -3.75
CA TYR A 198 7.23 2.73 -3.54
C TYR A 198 7.51 2.06 -4.87
N THR A 199 8.76 2.07 -5.30
CA THR A 199 9.23 1.30 -6.45
C THR A 199 9.77 -0.03 -5.94
N CYS A 200 9.14 -1.14 -6.35
CA CYS A 200 9.57 -2.48 -5.95
C CYS A 200 10.93 -2.84 -6.57
N GLY A 201 11.55 -3.94 -6.11
CA GLY A 201 12.90 -4.35 -6.53
C GLY A 201 13.02 -5.84 -6.84
N ASN A 202 11.90 -6.53 -7.08
CA ASN A 202 11.83 -7.98 -7.25
C ASN A 202 11.82 -8.43 -8.72
N ASN A 203 11.65 -7.53 -9.69
CA ASN A 203 11.76 -7.90 -11.10
C ASN A 203 13.22 -7.84 -11.56
N TRP A 204 13.60 -8.81 -12.40
CA TRP A 204 14.85 -8.75 -13.15
C TRP A 204 14.67 -7.86 -14.39
N GLY A 205 15.63 -7.01 -14.67
CA GLY A 205 15.63 -6.18 -15.87
C GLY A 205 17.02 -5.66 -16.22
N VAL A 206 17.07 -4.80 -17.23
CA VAL A 206 18.31 -4.20 -17.72
C VAL A 206 18.55 -2.87 -17.00
N CYS A 207 19.72 -2.74 -16.40
CA CYS A 207 20.18 -1.54 -15.71
C CYS A 207 20.66 -0.48 -16.73
N PRO A 208 20.83 0.79 -16.32
CA PRO A 208 21.30 1.85 -17.22
C PRO A 208 22.65 1.58 -17.89
N ASP A 209 23.52 0.79 -17.25
CA ASP A 209 24.82 0.38 -17.79
C ASP A 209 24.74 -0.81 -18.76
N GLY A 210 23.53 -1.29 -19.07
CA GLY A 210 23.28 -2.43 -19.95
C GLY A 210 23.39 -3.80 -19.28
N THR A 211 23.78 -3.87 -18.00
CA THR A 211 23.83 -5.13 -17.26
C THR A 211 22.44 -5.61 -16.84
N GLY A 212 22.28 -6.91 -16.59
CA GLY A 212 21.05 -7.46 -16.04
C GLY A 212 21.15 -7.60 -14.52
N ALA A 213 20.16 -7.10 -13.77
CA ALA A 213 20.08 -7.30 -12.32
C ALA A 213 18.64 -7.29 -11.79
N LEU A 214 18.45 -7.78 -10.56
CA LEU A 214 17.23 -7.57 -9.78
C LEU A 214 17.05 -6.09 -9.46
N GLY A 215 15.82 -5.60 -9.55
CA GLY A 215 15.47 -4.20 -9.31
C GLY A 215 15.78 -3.26 -10.48
N CYS A 216 16.40 -3.75 -11.55
CA CYS A 216 16.64 -2.98 -12.76
C CYS A 216 15.48 -3.08 -13.76
N GLY A 217 15.39 -2.11 -14.66
CA GLY A 217 14.29 -2.00 -15.62
C GLY A 217 12.94 -1.72 -14.94
N PRO A 218 11.82 -1.95 -15.65
CA PRO A 218 10.48 -1.73 -15.12
C PRO A 218 10.20 -2.52 -13.83
N GLN A 219 9.73 -1.82 -12.80
CA GLN A 219 9.31 -2.38 -11.52
C GLN A 219 7.84 -2.07 -11.24
N GLU A 220 7.19 -2.90 -10.42
CA GLU A 220 5.88 -2.54 -9.86
C GLU A 220 6.03 -1.29 -8.98
N MET A 221 5.03 -0.42 -9.01
CA MET A 221 5.04 0.85 -8.30
C MET A 221 3.75 0.99 -7.50
N PHE A 222 3.85 1.49 -6.28
CA PHE A 222 2.72 1.94 -5.47
C PHE A 222 2.88 3.43 -5.21
N ARG A 223 1.79 4.16 -5.20
CA ARG A 223 1.80 5.59 -4.91
C ARG A 223 0.58 6.00 -4.11
N ALA A 224 0.74 6.99 -3.25
CA ALA A 224 -0.35 7.58 -2.51
C ALA A 224 -0.07 9.05 -2.20
N CYS A 225 -1.13 9.84 -2.03
CA CYS A 225 -1.08 11.25 -1.68
C CYS A 225 -1.71 11.51 -0.32
N SER A 226 -1.09 12.35 0.50
CA SER A 226 -1.65 12.88 1.75
C SER A 226 -1.71 14.39 1.70
N ASP A 227 -2.88 14.96 1.97
CA ASP A 227 -3.06 16.40 2.08
C ASP A 227 -2.61 16.86 3.47
N ILE A 228 -1.62 17.75 3.54
CA ILE A 228 -1.04 18.31 4.76
C ILE A 228 -0.98 19.83 4.68
N ALA A 229 -0.76 20.52 5.79
CA ALA A 229 -0.49 21.95 5.81
C ALA A 229 0.91 22.21 6.39
N ILE A 230 1.59 23.24 5.89
CA ILE A 230 2.84 23.75 6.44
C ILE A 230 2.61 25.23 6.75
N GLU A 231 2.47 25.54 8.03
CA GLU A 231 2.08 26.85 8.52
C GLU A 231 3.16 27.40 9.46
N GLY A 232 3.42 28.71 9.37
CA GLY A 232 4.44 29.38 10.16
C GLY A 232 5.27 30.33 9.31
N THR A 233 6.32 30.88 9.91
CA THR A 233 7.31 31.70 9.21
C THR A 233 8.36 30.79 8.57
N PRO A 234 8.64 30.94 7.27
CA PRO A 234 9.82 30.32 6.66
C PRO A 234 11.07 30.59 7.49
N VAL A 235 11.90 29.56 7.66
CA VAL A 235 13.22 29.72 8.27
C VAL A 235 14.19 29.92 7.12
N ASP A 236 14.59 31.17 6.90
CA ASP A 236 15.68 31.45 5.98
C ASP A 236 16.97 30.90 6.59
N ASN A 237 17.55 29.87 5.96
CA ASN A 237 18.91 29.41 6.29
C ASN A 237 19.97 30.39 5.75
N ASP A 238 19.70 31.69 5.84
CA ASP A 238 20.75 32.68 5.62
C ASP A 238 21.62 32.69 6.88
N ASN A 239 22.91 32.53 6.67
CA ASN A 239 23.92 32.45 7.71
C ASN A 239 24.18 33.87 8.25
N SER A 240 23.12 34.58 8.65
CA SER A 240 23.27 35.81 9.42
C SER A 240 23.62 35.39 10.84
N ILE A 241 24.92 35.44 11.12
CA ILE A 241 25.49 35.55 12.45
C ILE A 241 24.62 36.53 13.23
N SER A 242 23.72 35.99 14.07
CA SER A 242 22.98 36.80 15.02
C SER A 242 23.98 37.18 16.09
N ASP A 243 24.37 38.45 16.10
CA ASP A 243 25.09 39.10 17.18
C ASP A 243 24.51 38.65 18.53
N GLU A 244 25.25 37.81 19.25
CA GLU A 244 25.08 37.67 20.68
C GLU A 244 25.41 39.04 21.29
N LYS A 245 24.36 39.81 21.61
CA LYS A 245 24.50 40.87 22.61
C LYS A 245 24.77 40.18 23.95
N GLU A 246 26.06 40.07 24.29
CA GLU A 246 26.51 39.94 25.66
C GLU A 246 25.86 41.04 26.51
N VAL A 247 24.94 40.66 27.38
CA VAL A 247 24.60 41.47 28.55
C VAL A 247 25.39 40.92 29.72
N SER A 248 26.57 41.50 29.90
CA SER A 248 27.30 41.43 31.16
C SER A 248 26.58 42.32 32.19
N THR A 249 26.25 41.78 33.36
CA THR A 249 26.45 42.41 34.68
C THR A 249 25.90 41.54 35.82
N SER A 250 26.83 41.00 36.60
CA SER A 250 26.80 40.82 38.07
C SER A 250 25.49 40.45 38.79
N SER A 251 25.45 39.21 39.29
CA SER A 251 24.78 38.76 40.53
C SER A 251 25.42 39.43 41.78
N PRO A 252 24.87 39.40 43.02
CA PRO A 252 23.72 38.63 43.53
C PRO A 252 22.75 39.38 44.47
N TYR A 253 21.45 39.05 44.43
CA TYR A 253 20.62 39.13 45.65
C TYR A 253 19.76 37.87 45.79
N LYS A 254 20.02 37.16 46.90
CA LYS A 254 19.20 36.07 47.42
C LYS A 254 17.82 36.62 47.80
N THR A 255 16.76 36.00 47.31
CA THR A 255 15.47 36.03 48.02
C THR A 255 14.80 34.67 47.88
N THR A 256 14.55 34.06 49.02
CA THR A 256 13.85 32.79 49.19
C THR A 256 12.37 32.94 48.82
N PRO A 257 11.74 31.95 48.14
CA PRO A 257 10.28 31.93 48.01
C PRO A 257 9.64 31.37 49.28
N ARG A 258 8.66 32.11 49.82
CA ARG A 258 7.73 31.69 50.87
C ARG A 258 6.69 30.72 50.26
N PRO A 259 6.20 29.70 50.99
CA PRO A 259 5.22 28.77 50.44
C PRO A 259 3.84 29.43 50.29
N LEU A 260 3.23 29.32 49.11
CA LEU A 260 1.85 29.71 48.85
C LEU A 260 0.89 28.73 49.55
N LYS A 261 0.03 29.27 50.41
CA LYS A 261 -1.09 28.54 51.04
C LYS A 261 -2.13 28.18 49.98
N TRP A 262 -2.43 26.89 49.87
CA TRP A 262 -3.56 26.36 49.12
C TRP A 262 -4.89 26.83 49.72
N VAL A 263 -5.67 27.59 48.95
CA VAL A 263 -7.07 27.87 49.25
C VAL A 263 -7.91 26.84 48.51
N GLY A 264 -8.56 25.96 49.27
CA GLY A 264 -9.42 24.90 48.73
C GLY A 264 -10.73 25.46 48.17
N VAL A 265 -10.96 25.26 46.88
CA VAL A 265 -12.26 25.46 46.25
C VAL A 265 -13.08 24.17 46.36
N LYS A 266 -14.22 24.23 47.05
CA LYS A 266 -15.22 23.16 47.11
C LYS A 266 -16.10 23.19 45.85
N LEU A 267 -16.13 22.08 45.11
CA LEU A 267 -17.10 21.84 44.03
C LEU A 267 -18.42 21.27 44.60
N PRO A 268 -19.62 21.69 44.12
CA PRO A 268 -20.89 21.19 44.63
C PRO A 268 -21.17 19.75 44.15
N LYS A 269 -21.69 18.93 45.07
CA LYS A 269 -22.20 17.58 44.83
C LYS A 269 -23.62 17.63 44.24
N SER A 270 -23.74 17.81 42.92
CA SER A 270 -24.90 17.43 42.11
C SER A 270 -24.48 17.60 40.65
N GLU A 271 -23.98 16.57 39.97
CA GLU A 271 -24.79 15.74 39.05
C GLU A 271 -24.04 14.43 38.70
N LEU A 272 -23.52 13.72 39.71
CA LEU A 272 -22.95 12.39 39.53
C LEU A 272 -24.04 11.29 39.41
N LEU A 273 -25.04 11.47 38.55
CA LEU A 273 -26.11 10.48 38.31
C LEU A 273 -26.57 10.42 36.83
N ALA A 274 -25.66 10.50 35.85
CA ALA A 274 -25.99 10.26 34.44
C ALA A 274 -25.17 9.15 33.73
N SER A 275 -24.32 8.39 34.43
CA SER A 275 -23.36 7.48 33.77
C SER A 275 -23.69 5.97 33.81
N LYS A 276 -24.63 5.48 34.64
CA LYS A 276 -24.73 4.02 34.93
C LYS A 276 -25.75 3.18 34.13
N LYS A 277 -26.29 3.64 32.99
CA LYS A 277 -27.29 2.85 32.21
C LYS A 277 -26.96 2.59 30.73
N ARG A 278 -25.72 2.25 30.34
CA ARG A 278 -25.42 1.88 28.93
C ARG A 278 -24.53 0.66 28.57
N PRO A 279 -24.37 -0.44 29.35
CA PRO A 279 -23.69 -1.64 28.82
C PRO A 279 -24.61 -2.74 28.23
N ARG A 280 -25.90 -2.83 28.63
CA ARG A 280 -26.73 -4.02 28.34
C ARG A 280 -27.39 -4.02 26.94
N LYS A 281 -27.79 -2.87 26.39
CA LYS A 281 -28.44 -2.79 25.06
C LYS A 281 -27.44 -3.06 23.90
N ARG A 282 -26.18 -2.61 24.02
CA ARG A 282 -25.14 -2.77 22.98
C ARG A 282 -24.70 -4.24 22.82
N LYS A 283 -24.53 -4.98 23.94
CA LYS A 283 -24.24 -6.43 23.90
C LYS A 283 -25.37 -7.26 23.28
N ARG A 284 -26.65 -6.89 23.53
CA ARG A 284 -27.82 -7.60 22.97
C ARG A 284 -27.98 -7.37 21.45
N LYS A 285 -27.69 -6.16 20.94
CA LYS A 285 -27.64 -5.87 19.49
C LYS A 285 -26.50 -6.63 18.78
N ASN A 286 -25.30 -6.68 19.36
CA ASN A 286 -24.17 -7.44 18.76
C ASN A 286 -24.44 -8.95 18.68
N ARG A 287 -25.10 -9.55 19.69
CA ARG A 287 -25.46 -10.98 19.66
C ARG A 287 -26.52 -11.29 18.59
N LYS A 288 -27.49 -10.38 18.36
CA LYS A 288 -28.49 -10.52 17.28
C LYS A 288 -27.86 -10.39 15.88
N ASN A 289 -26.95 -9.44 15.66
CA ASN A 289 -26.24 -9.28 14.38
C ASN A 289 -25.33 -10.47 14.06
N ARG A 290 -24.64 -11.03 15.07
CA ARG A 290 -23.78 -12.23 14.89
C ARG A 290 -24.61 -13.48 14.50
N LYS A 291 -25.82 -13.64 15.06
CA LYS A 291 -26.77 -14.71 14.67
C LYS A 291 -27.31 -14.51 13.24
N ARG A 292 -27.58 -13.26 12.82
CA ARG A 292 -28.05 -12.92 11.46
C ARG A 292 -26.96 -13.18 10.40
N LYS A 293 -25.70 -12.79 10.67
CA LYS A 293 -24.54 -13.12 9.81
C LYS A 293 -24.32 -14.63 9.66
N LYS A 294 -24.46 -15.43 10.73
CA LYS A 294 -24.36 -16.91 10.65
C LYS A 294 -25.46 -17.54 9.79
N LYS A 295 -26.72 -17.09 9.91
CA LYS A 295 -27.83 -17.57 9.07
C LYS A 295 -27.63 -17.24 7.58
N ASN A 296 -27.14 -16.04 7.26
CA ASN A 296 -26.87 -15.65 5.87
C ASN A 296 -25.71 -16.43 5.24
N ARG A 297 -24.63 -16.71 5.99
CA ARG A 297 -23.53 -17.58 5.52
C ARG A 297 -23.99 -19.00 5.25
N SER A 298 -24.88 -19.55 6.08
CA SER A 298 -25.47 -20.89 5.86
C SER A 298 -26.36 -20.93 4.60
N LYS A 299 -27.20 -19.91 4.38
CA LYS A 299 -28.00 -19.78 3.14
C LYS A 299 -27.12 -19.67 1.89
N LYS A 300 -26.04 -18.86 1.93
CA LYS A 300 -25.10 -18.71 0.80
C LYS A 300 -24.35 -20.02 0.48
N ARG A 301 -23.97 -20.80 1.50
CA ARG A 301 -23.39 -22.15 1.34
C ARG A 301 -24.38 -23.14 0.72
N LYS A 302 -25.65 -23.16 1.16
CA LYS A 302 -26.69 -24.01 0.56
C LYS A 302 -26.95 -23.64 -0.91
N HIS A 303 -26.92 -22.34 -1.24
CA HIS A 303 -27.13 -21.89 -2.61
C HIS A 303 -25.98 -22.26 -3.55
N ARG A 304 -24.71 -22.14 -3.09
CA ARG A 304 -23.52 -22.61 -3.83
C ARG A 304 -23.53 -24.13 -4.07
N ARG A 305 -23.95 -24.93 -3.08
CA ARG A 305 -24.11 -26.40 -3.26
C ARG A 305 -25.18 -26.76 -4.30
N LYS A 306 -26.30 -26.04 -4.36
CA LYS A 306 -27.33 -26.23 -5.41
C LYS A 306 -26.85 -25.83 -6.81
N LYS A 307 -26.08 -24.74 -6.96
CA LYS A 307 -25.48 -24.34 -8.26
C LYS A 307 -24.42 -25.35 -8.74
N GLY A 308 -23.57 -25.86 -7.83
CA GLY A 308 -22.57 -26.89 -8.17
C GLY A 308 -23.17 -28.22 -8.64
N ARG A 309 -24.30 -28.66 -8.07
CA ARG A 309 -25.01 -29.86 -8.53
C ARG A 309 -25.66 -29.68 -9.92
N ARG A 310 -26.18 -28.48 -10.25
CA ARG A 310 -26.74 -28.18 -11.58
C ARG A 310 -25.66 -28.09 -12.68
N GLY A 311 -24.46 -27.61 -12.35
CA GLY A 311 -23.34 -27.55 -13.31
C GLY A 311 -22.77 -28.92 -13.70
N ARG A 312 -22.74 -29.88 -12.77
CA ARG A 312 -22.27 -31.25 -13.06
C ARG A 312 -23.25 -32.07 -13.93
N GLY A 313 -24.54 -31.73 -13.93
CA GLY A 313 -25.55 -32.39 -14.77
C GLY A 313 -25.49 -31.98 -16.25
N ARG A 314 -25.10 -30.74 -16.56
CA ARG A 314 -25.00 -30.25 -17.95
C ARG A 314 -23.73 -30.74 -18.67
N ARG A 315 -22.63 -30.98 -17.95
CA ARG A 315 -21.35 -31.40 -18.55
C ARG A 315 -21.30 -32.87 -19.01
N ARG A 316 -22.29 -33.70 -18.65
CA ARG A 316 -22.39 -35.11 -19.09
C ARG A 316 -23.13 -35.30 -20.41
N LYS A 317 -23.75 -34.26 -21.00
CA LYS A 317 -24.55 -34.39 -22.24
C LYS A 317 -23.86 -33.92 -23.53
N SER A 318 -22.60 -33.48 -23.50
CA SER A 318 -21.93 -32.90 -24.69
C SER A 318 -20.75 -33.71 -25.24
N LYS A 319 -20.67 -35.02 -25.00
CA LYS A 319 -19.66 -35.90 -25.61
C LYS A 319 -20.32 -37.09 -26.30
N SER A 320 -20.97 -36.85 -27.45
CA SER A 320 -21.14 -37.88 -28.48
C SER A 320 -21.55 -37.24 -29.81
N GLN A 321 -20.59 -36.75 -30.59
CA GLN A 321 -20.76 -36.67 -32.05
C GLN A 321 -19.46 -37.10 -32.72
N HIS A 322 -19.54 -38.25 -33.39
CA HIS A 322 -18.54 -38.82 -34.29
C HIS A 322 -18.41 -37.95 -35.55
N HIS A 323 -17.17 -37.77 -36.03
CA HIS A 323 -16.86 -37.25 -37.36
C HIS A 323 -16.60 -38.44 -38.31
N PRO A 324 -17.24 -38.53 -39.50
CA PRO A 324 -16.82 -39.48 -40.52
C PRO A 324 -15.78 -38.87 -41.45
N ARG A 325 -14.76 -39.67 -41.76
CA ARG A 325 -13.69 -39.41 -42.73
C ARG A 325 -14.25 -39.33 -44.16
N ARG A 326 -13.85 -38.30 -44.93
CA ARG A 326 -13.99 -38.28 -46.40
C ARG A 326 -12.69 -38.75 -47.05
N ARG A 327 -12.79 -39.83 -47.83
CA ARG A 327 -11.84 -40.23 -48.89
C ARG A 327 -12.40 -39.76 -50.23
N LYS A 328 -11.60 -39.08 -51.06
CA LYS A 328 -11.64 -39.02 -52.54
C LYS A 328 -10.21 -38.67 -52.98
N HIS A 329 -9.50 -39.62 -53.59
CA HIS A 329 -9.26 -39.75 -55.05
C HIS A 329 -8.45 -38.60 -55.65
N GLY A 330 -7.28 -38.98 -56.15
CA GLY A 330 -6.16 -38.17 -56.64
C GLY A 330 -4.91 -39.01 -56.46
#